data_AF-A0A7W4ES46-F1
#
_entry.id   AF-A0A7W4ES46-F1
#
_cell.length_a   1.000
_cell.length_b   1.000
_cell.length_c   1.000
_cell.angle_alpha   90.00
_cell.angle_beta   90.00
_cell.angle_gamma   90.00
#
_symmetry.space_group_name_H-M   'P 1'
#
loop_
_entity.id
_entity.type
_entity.pdbx_description
1 polymer ?
#
loop_
_entity_poly.entity_id
_entity_poly.type
_entity_poly.pdbx_seq_one_letter_code
_entity_poly.pdbx_strand_id
1 'polypeptide(L)' 'MSREIQKMITSDATSNQIQDQAIKEGMITMQSDGLVKTLRGNTTLDEVLRVTRES' A
#
# COMPACT_ATOMS: atom_id res chain seq x y z
N MET A 1 -1.92 -7.01 12.42
CA MET A 1 -2.12 -5.57 12.71
C MET A 1 -1.27 -5.22 13.91
N SER A 2 -0.35 -4.25 13.79
CA SER A 2 0.55 -3.90 14.90
C SER A 2 -0.17 -3.10 15.98
N ARG A 3 0.43 -3.07 17.17
CA ARG A 3 -0.07 -2.26 18.30
C ARG A 3 -0.02 -0.75 17.99
N GLU A 4 0.97 -0.31 17.21
CA GLU A 4 1.09 1.09 16.79
C GLU A 4 -0.03 1.49 15.84
N ILE A 5 -0.32 0.66 14.83
CA ILE A 5 -1.47 0.86 13.93
C ILE A 5 -2.79 0.90 14.70
N GLN A 6 -3.00 -0.02 15.65
CA GLN A 6 -4.21 -0.02 16.49
C GLN A 6 -4.36 1.27 17.27
N LYS A 7 -3.28 1.76 17.88
CA LYS A 7 -3.28 3.02 18.64
C LYS A 7 -3.61 4.22 17.75
N MET A 8 -3.05 4.27 16.55
CA MET A 8 -3.33 5.33 15.58
C MET A 8 -4.79 5.33 15.11
N ILE A 9 -5.39 4.15 14.92
CA ILE A 9 -6.82 4.04 14.62
C ILE A 9 -7.65 4.58 15.79
N THR A 10 -7.27 4.28 17.03
CA THR A 10 -8.00 4.78 18.22
C THR A 10 -7.81 6.28 18.45
N SER A 11 -6.78 6.88 17.86
CA SER A 11 -6.48 8.32 17.96
C SER A 11 -6.93 9.12 16.74
N ASP A 12 -7.81 8.57 15.89
CA ASP A 12 -8.29 9.20 14.65
C ASP A 12 -7.16 9.69 13.72
N ALA A 13 -6.06 8.95 13.64
CA ALA A 13 -4.99 9.26 12.72
C ALA A 13 -5.49 9.20 11.26
N THR A 14 -4.97 10.09 10.43
CA THR A 14 -5.35 10.12 9.01
C THR A 14 -4.92 8.85 8.30
N SER A 15 -5.63 8.50 7.22
CA SER A 15 -5.28 7.33 6.39
C SER A 15 -3.82 7.38 5.91
N ASN A 16 -3.30 8.57 5.60
CA ASN A 16 -1.90 8.75 5.19
C ASN A 16 -0.92 8.38 6.30
N GLN A 17 -1.19 8.80 7.55
CA GLN A 17 -0.35 8.46 8.70
C GLN A 17 -0.35 6.95 8.97
N ILE A 18 -1.51 6.31 8.83
CA ILE A 18 -1.63 4.85 8.99
C ILE A 18 -0.87 4.13 7.87
N GLN A 19 -0.99 4.60 6.62
CA GLN A 19 -0.29 4.06 5.47
C GLN A 19 1.23 4.18 5.62
N ASP A 20 1.74 5.36 6.01
CA ASP A 20 3.17 5.60 6.22
C ASP A 20 3.75 4.66 7.28
N GLN A 21 3.05 4.49 8.40
CA GLN A 21 3.47 3.56 9.45
C GLN A 21 3.41 2.11 8.99
N ALA A 22 2.38 1.73 8.23
CA ALA A 22 2.27 0.37 7.69
C ALA A 22 3.45 0.07 6.74
N ILE A 23 3.83 1.03 5.89
CA ILE A 23 5.00 0.92 5.01
C ILE A 23 6.29 0.80 5.82
N LYS A 24 6.46 1.60 6.89
CA LYS A 24 7.61 1.48 7.81
C LYS A 24 7.71 0.11 8.47
N GLU A 25 6.57 -0.52 8.74
CA GLU A 25 6.49 -1.87 9.31
C GLU A 25 6.68 -2.99 8.26
N GLY A 26 6.95 -2.64 6.99
CA GLY A 26 7.25 -3.59 5.92
C GLY A 26 6.07 -3.91 5.01
N MET A 27 4.95 -3.20 5.12
CA MET A 27 3.87 -3.30 4.14
C MET A 27 4.33 -2.75 2.78
N ILE A 28 4.04 -3.50 1.72
CA ILE A 28 4.34 -3.10 0.35
C ILE A 28 3.10 -2.43 -0.24
N THR A 29 3.30 -1.36 -1.01
CA THR A 29 2.19 -0.68 -1.70
C THR A 29 1.61 -1.54 -2.82
N MET A 30 0.34 -1.33 -3.16
CA MET A 30 -0.27 -2.03 -4.31
C MET A 30 0.46 -1.76 -5.61
N GLN A 31 1.02 -0.55 -5.79
CA GLN A 31 1.82 -0.21 -6.96
C GLN A 31 3.09 -1.05 -7.03
N SER A 32 3.86 -1.11 -5.94
CA SER A 32 5.09 -1.90 -5.89
C SER A 32 4.83 -3.38 -6.10
N ASP A 33 3.78 -3.94 -5.51
CA ASP A 33 3.37 -5.33 -5.73
C ASP A 33 2.89 -5.57 -7.18
N GLY A 34 2.14 -4.64 -7.76
CA GLY A 34 1.73 -4.68 -9.17
C GLY A 34 2.91 -4.70 -10.15
N LEU A 35 3.95 -3.91 -9.88
CA LEU A 35 5.19 -3.94 -10.69
C LEU A 35 5.88 -5.30 -10.62
N VAL A 36 5.97 -5.92 -9.43
CA VAL A 36 6.52 -7.27 -9.27
C VAL A 36 5.70 -8.30 -10.04
N LYS A 37 4.37 -8.21 -9.98
CA LYS A 37 3.47 -9.08 -10.75
C LYS A 37 3.59 -8.89 -12.25
N THR A 38 3.86 -7.66 -12.72
CA THR A 38 4.10 -7.35 -14.13
C THR A 38 5.36 -8.04 -14.62
N LEU A 39 6.46 -7.96 -13.86
CA LEU A 39 7.72 -8.63 -14.18
C LEU A 39 7.60 -10.16 -14.21
N ARG A 40 6.65 -10.72 -13.44
CA ARG A 40 6.33 -12.15 -13.43
C ARG A 40 5.39 -12.59 -14.56
N GLY A 41 4.87 -11.65 -15.36
CA GLY A 41 3.91 -11.93 -16.43
C GLY A 41 2.48 -12.19 -15.95
N ASN A 42 2.14 -11.85 -14.71
CA ASN A 42 0.81 -12.09 -14.13
C ASN A 42 -0.18 -10.96 -14.42
N THR A 43 0.31 -9.76 -14.75
CA THR A 43 -0.48 -8.56 -15.10
C THR A 43 0.32 -7.69 -16.06
N THR A 44 -0.27 -6.61 -16.56
CA THR A 44 0.38 -5.67 -17.48
C THR A 44 0.68 -4.35 -16.80
N LEU A 45 1.70 -3.65 -17.29
CA LEU A 45 2.07 -2.33 -16.76
C LEU A 45 0.90 -1.34 -16.85
N ASP A 46 0.16 -1.36 -17.96
CA ASP A 46 -1.01 -0.50 -18.16
C ASP A 46 -2.13 -0.78 -17.15
N GLU A 47 -2.37 -2.06 -16.83
CA GLU A 47 -3.35 -2.44 -15.82
C GLU A 47 -2.94 -1.93 -14.43
N VAL A 48 -1.69 -2.13 -14.03
CA VAL A 48 -1.18 -1.66 -12.74
C VAL A 48 -1.31 -0.14 -12.64
N LEU A 49 -0.84 0.60 -13.66
CA LEU A 49 -0.93 2.06 -13.68
C LEU A 49 -2.37 2.58 -13.65
N ARG A 50 -3.32 1.86 -14.25
CA ARG A 50 -4.75 2.22 -14.22
C ARG A 50 -5.36 2.04 -12.84
N VAL A 51 -4.96 1.00 -12.11
CA VAL A 51 -5.62 0.60 -10.85
C VAL A 51 -4.95 1.23 -9.62
N THR A 52 -3.66 1.56 -9.70
CA THR A 52 -2.91 2.15 -8.58
C THR A 52 -2.72 3.65 -8.70
N ARG A 53 -3.17 4.28 -9.79
CA ARG A 53 -3.32 5.73 -9.86
C ARG A 53 -4.52 6.13 -9.00
N GLU A 54 -4.25 6.52 -7.77
CA GLU A 54 -5.21 7.30 -6.98
C GLU A 54 -5.34 8.70 -7.61
N SER A 55 -6.58 9.17 -7.75
CA SER A 55 -6.93 10.55 -8.16
C SER A 55 -7.06 11.44 -6.94
#